data_AF-A0A496Z044-F1
#
_entry.id   AF-A0A496Z044-F1
#
_cell.length_a   1.000
_cell.length_b   1.000
_cell.length_c   1.000
_cell.angle_alpha   90.00
_cell.angle_beta   90.00
_cell.angle_gamma   90.00
#
_symmetry.space_group_name_H-M   'P 1'
#
loop_
_entity.id
_entity.type
_entity.pdbx_description
1 polymer ?
#
loop_
_entity_poly.entity_id
_entity_poly.type
_entity_poly.pdbx_seq_one_letter_code
_entity_poly.pdbx_strand_id
1 'polypeptide(L)' 'EISHIPIVAVTSYAMVGDREKALAVGCVGYIEKPFMPATFVSEVEKHLR' A
#
# COMPACT_ATOMS: atom_id res chain seq x y z
N GLU A 1 11.22 6.89 -17.16
CA GLU A 1 9.91 7.42 -16.76
C GLU A 1 9.24 6.38 -15.87
N ILE A 2 8.94 6.70 -14.60
CA ILE A 2 8.44 5.73 -13.60
C ILE A 2 7.00 6.02 -13.12
N SER A 3 6.36 7.04 -13.70
CA SER A 3 5.02 7.52 -13.31
C SER A 3 3.90 6.47 -13.46
N HIS A 4 4.12 5.42 -14.25
CA HIS A 4 3.17 4.32 -14.46
C HIS A 4 3.32 3.17 -13.45
N ILE A 5 4.36 3.19 -12.61
CA ILE A 5 4.59 2.12 -11.63
C ILE A 5 3.66 2.35 -10.43
N PRO A 6 2.77 1.39 -10.08
CA PRO A 6 1.89 1.52 -8.93
C PRO A 6 2.69 1.55 -7.63
N ILE A 7 2.40 2.50 -6.75
CA ILE A 7 3.05 2.64 -5.44
C ILE A 7 2.06 2.23 -4.35
N VAL A 8 2.44 1.24 -3.54
CA VAL A 8 1.68 0.79 -2.36
C VAL A 8 2.49 1.13 -1.12
N ALA A 9 1.91 1.91 -0.20
CA ALA A 9 2.55 2.27 1.05
C ALA A 9 2.46 1.11 2.05
N VAL A 10 3.57 0.80 2.74
CA VAL A 10 3.61 -0.23 3.79
C VAL A 10 4.14 0.39 5.08
N THR A 11 3.35 0.36 6.14
CA THR A 11 3.71 1.03 7.41
C THR A 11 3.79 0.04 8.57
N SER A 12 4.70 0.31 9.51
CA SER A 12 4.70 -0.28 10.84
C SER A 12 4.17 0.77 11.82
N TYR A 13 3.31 0.37 12.77
CA TYR A 13 2.63 1.30 13.70
C TYR A 13 1.77 2.34 12.96
N ALA A 14 0.76 1.89 12.21
CA ALA A 14 -0.12 2.82 11.51
C ALA A 14 -0.82 3.77 12.49
N MET A 15 -0.75 5.07 12.19
CA MET A 15 -1.49 6.07 12.93
C MET A 15 -2.78 6.43 12.20
N VAL A 16 -3.72 7.00 12.96
CA VAL A 16 -4.96 7.56 12.40
C VAL A 16 -4.58 8.59 11.32
N GLY A 17 -5.11 8.41 10.12
CA GLY A 17 -4.88 9.32 9.00
C GLY A 17 -3.74 8.92 8.06
N ASP A 18 -2.90 7.93 8.39
CA ASP A 18 -1.75 7.56 7.54
C ASP A 18 -2.18 6.97 6.19
N ARG A 19 -3.26 6.18 6.19
CA ARG A 19 -3.85 5.65 4.98
C ARG A 19 -4.32 6.79 4.07
N GLU A 20 -5.06 7.74 4.62
CA GLU A 20 -5.60 8.88 3.89
C GLU A 20 -4.49 9.75 3.31
N LYS A 21 -3.44 10.02 4.10
CA LYS A 21 -2.25 10.78 3.65
C LYS A 21 -1.54 10.08 2.51
N ALA A 22 -1.32 8.76 2.61
CA ALA A 22 -0.63 7.99 1.58
C ALA A 22 -1.41 8.01 0.25
N LEU A 23 -2.72 7.84 0.31
CA LEU A 23 -3.58 7.90 -0.87
C LEU A 23 -3.63 9.32 -1.47
N ALA A 24 -3.66 10.36 -0.64
CA ALA A 24 -3.71 11.75 -1.10
C ALA A 24 -2.47 12.18 -1.90
N VAL A 25 -1.31 11.56 -1.67
CA VAL A 25 -0.07 11.83 -2.41
C VAL A 25 0.14 10.92 -3.63
N GLY A 26 -0.86 10.09 -3.97
CA GLY A 26 -0.85 9.28 -5.18
C GLY A 26 -0.44 7.81 -5.00
N CYS A 27 -0.37 7.30 -3.76
CA CYS A 27 -0.29 5.85 -3.58
C CYS A 27 -1.60 5.20 -4.03
N VAL A 28 -1.51 4.05 -4.68
CA VAL A 28 -2.69 3.29 -5.14
C VAL A 28 -3.17 2.28 -4.09
N GLY A 29 -2.39 2.07 -3.04
CA GLY A 29 -2.68 1.12 -1.96
C GLY A 29 -1.95 1.47 -0.67
N TYR A 30 -2.39 0.83 0.41
CA TYR A 30 -1.85 0.99 1.76
C TYR A 30 -1.98 -0.33 2.53
N ILE A 31 -0.90 -0.81 3.14
CA ILE A 31 -0.83 -2.05 3.90
C ILE A 31 -0.20 -1.76 5.27
N GLU A 32 -0.95 -2.06 6.34
CA GLU A 32 -0.46 -1.97 7.72
C GLU A 32 0.17 -3.28 8.18
N LYS A 33 1.29 -3.20 8.92
CA LYS A 33 1.86 -4.32 9.66
C LYS A 33 1.29 -4.38 11.10
N PRO A 34 1.12 -5.59 11.67
CA PRO A 34 1.47 -6.88 11.09
C PRO A 34 0.44 -7.37 10.05
N PHE A 35 0.91 -7.95 8.96
CA PHE A 35 0.08 -8.64 7.98
C PHE A 35 0.54 -10.09 7.84
N MET A 36 -0.36 -10.97 7.40
CA MET A 36 -0.01 -12.36 7.13
C MET A 36 0.84 -12.42 5.85
N PRO A 37 2.06 -12.99 5.88
CA PRO A 37 2.89 -13.10 4.67
C PRO A 37 2.19 -13.88 3.55
N ALA A 38 1.37 -14.88 3.91
CA ALA A 38 0.59 -15.67 2.96
C ALA A 38 -0.44 -14.85 2.17
N THR A 39 -0.93 -13.73 2.71
CA THR A 39 -1.93 -12.88 2.04
C THR A 39 -1.30 -11.68 1.34
N PHE A 40 -0.02 -11.38 1.60
CA PHE A 40 0.67 -10.21 1.05
C PHE A 40 0.72 -10.23 -0.48
N VAL A 41 1.07 -11.37 -1.08
CA VAL A 41 1.15 -11.51 -2.54
C VAL A 41 -0.21 -11.22 -3.17
N SER A 42 -1.28 -11.83 -2.66
CA SER A 42 -2.64 -11.61 -3.16
C SER A 42 -3.10 -10.15 -3.01
N GLU A 43 -2.67 -9.47 -1.93
CA GLU A 43 -2.98 -8.04 -1.76
C GLU A 43 -2.26 -7.18 -2.80
N VAL A 44 -0.98 -7.46 -3.06
CA VAL A 44 -0.20 -6.75 -4.10
C VAL A 44 -0.76 -7.03 -5.50
N GLU A 45 -1.20 -8.25 -5.78
CA GLU A 45 -1.80 -8.64 -7.07
C GLU A 45 -3.05 -7.81 -7.41
N LYS A 46 -3.84 -7.35 -6.43
CA LYS A 46 -4.98 -6.45 -6.67
C LYS A 46 -4.58 -5.10 -7.28
N HIS A 47 -3.31 -4.71 -7.13
CA HIS A 47 -2.76 -3.46 -7.63
C HIS A 47 -1.94 -3.64 -8.91
N LEU A 48 -1.67 -4.88 -9.31
CA LEU A 48 -1.05 -5.22 -10.58
C LEU A 48 -2.15 -5.38 -11.63
N ARG A 49 -1.95 -4.79 -12.82
CA ARG A 49 -2.78 -5.06 -13.99
C ARG A 49 -2.19 -6.18 -14.81
#